data_AF-A0AA36N9A4-F1
#
_entry.id   AF-A0AA36N9A4-F1
#
_cell.length_a   1.000
_cell.length_b   1.000
_cell.length_c   1.000
_cell.angle_alpha   90.00
_cell.angle_beta   90.00
_cell.angle_gamma   90.00
#
_symmetry.space_group_name_H-M   'P 1'
#
loop_
_entity.id
_entity.type
_entity.pdbx_description
1 polymer ?
#
loop_
_entity_poly.entity_id
_entity_poly.type
_entity_poly.pdbx_seq_one_letter_code
_entity_poly.pdbx_strand_id
1 'polypeptide(L)'
;MALLIESEAHFSQRAQEINLGAGVPRALKQNGIATLGSLAYAFGQPGQVLDEGAFGEWAKGIADSLGDLSALKRALFESQTMVLAALRDQVSNPDSQGARRLPDAEREKRMDNLKTSLVGVIVEGPLEPSHALLELCANQYQANQLQYIKPEKCASRMHEITTGKPSTKELQLEANKLVVREHVEVSEMTIHNSLLLQEAFKRRGLAYVFSNSVSHAAYERYLQTLFMHTSREPPPGCQRCSLSQLVQADRMVFIRLIEENVKPRRKPDGTYPMDLALTAALQSYHVSFTLMPLPAKAPGKPSADQRATPNPPPAKKPRNEEPGKGKGKSKGKDAKGKSRKVATPYAILNAGGVATTPDGSPLCFDYVLGHCNRSVTDGQCVKGKHLCCVCFEPHSLKEHRKSA
;
A
#
# COMPACT_ATOMS: atom_id res chain seq x y z
N MET A 1 -9.13 -15.37 16.43
CA MET A 1 -9.54 -13.98 16.21
C MET A 1 -10.92 -14.08 15.61
N ALA A 2 -11.86 -13.49 16.32
CA ALA A 2 -13.24 -13.92 16.30
C ALA A 2 -13.94 -13.67 14.96
N LEU A 3 -14.59 -14.70 14.41
CA LEU A 3 -15.76 -14.48 13.55
C LEU A 3 -16.71 -13.51 14.28
N LEU A 4 -17.57 -12.79 13.57
CA LEU A 4 -18.52 -11.87 14.22
C LEU A 4 -19.33 -12.54 15.35
N ILE A 5 -19.53 -13.86 15.25
CA ILE A 5 -20.12 -14.73 16.29
C ILE A 5 -19.24 -14.94 17.54
N GLU A 6 -17.91 -14.89 17.44
CA GLU A 6 -16.95 -15.14 18.52
C GLU A 6 -16.50 -13.85 19.23
N SER A 7 -16.97 -12.66 18.82
CA SER A 7 -16.55 -11.38 19.41
C SER A 7 -17.40 -11.05 20.64
N GLU A 8 -16.74 -10.89 21.79
CA GLU A 8 -17.39 -10.46 23.04
C GLU A 8 -17.85 -9.00 22.98
N ALA A 9 -17.11 -8.15 22.26
CA ALA A 9 -17.46 -6.75 22.08
C ALA A 9 -18.75 -6.64 21.28
N HIS A 10 -18.84 -7.39 20.17
CA HIS A 10 -20.03 -7.45 19.34
C HIS A 10 -21.23 -8.03 20.10
N PHE A 11 -21.03 -9.08 20.91
CA PHE A 11 -22.08 -9.59 21.79
C PHE A 11 -22.62 -8.53 22.75
N SER A 12 -21.71 -7.73 23.35
CA SER A 12 -22.09 -6.69 24.32
C SER A 12 -22.84 -5.52 23.63
N GLN A 13 -22.40 -5.10 22.44
CA GLN A 13 -23.12 -4.10 21.64
C GLN A 13 -24.51 -4.60 21.26
N ARG A 14 -24.61 -5.84 20.76
CA ARG A 14 -25.88 -6.39 20.32
C ARG A 14 -26.87 -6.58 21.46
N ALA A 15 -26.37 -6.94 22.65
CA ALA A 15 -27.19 -7.02 23.85
C ALA A 15 -27.83 -5.66 24.22
N GLN A 16 -27.10 -4.54 24.02
CA GLN A 16 -27.64 -3.20 24.22
C GLN A 16 -28.72 -2.85 23.18
N GLU A 17 -28.49 -3.18 21.90
CA GLU A 17 -29.45 -2.90 20.82
C GLU A 17 -30.78 -3.68 20.96
N ILE A 18 -30.74 -4.87 21.55
CA ILE A 18 -31.94 -5.69 21.81
C ILE A 18 -32.61 -5.28 23.13
N ASN A 19 -32.06 -4.31 23.87
CA ASN A 19 -32.53 -3.85 25.19
C ASN A 19 -32.54 -4.98 26.24
N LEU A 20 -31.52 -5.85 26.25
CA LEU A 20 -31.35 -6.78 27.37
C LEU A 20 -31.03 -5.98 28.64
N GLY A 21 -31.77 -6.21 29.72
CA GLY A 21 -31.46 -5.62 31.02
C GLY A 21 -30.01 -5.90 31.41
N ALA A 22 -29.30 -4.92 31.97
CA ALA A 22 -27.85 -4.99 32.21
C ALA A 22 -27.38 -6.17 33.09
N GLY A 23 -28.29 -6.78 33.86
CA GLY A 23 -28.04 -8.01 34.62
C GLY A 23 -27.88 -9.26 33.75
N VAL A 24 -28.62 -9.36 32.64
CA VAL A 24 -28.67 -10.56 31.78
C VAL A 24 -27.32 -10.83 31.10
N PRO A 25 -26.66 -9.87 30.44
CA PRO A 25 -25.34 -10.11 29.84
C PRO A 25 -24.27 -10.44 30.89
N ARG A 26 -24.40 -9.93 32.12
CA ARG A 26 -23.48 -10.24 33.22
C ARG A 26 -23.66 -11.66 33.72
N ALA A 27 -24.90 -12.11 33.91
CA ALA A 27 -25.22 -13.47 34.29
C ALA A 27 -24.76 -14.48 33.20
N LEU A 28 -24.99 -14.17 31.92
CA LEU A 28 -24.48 -14.97 30.80
C LEU A 28 -22.95 -15.09 30.81
N LYS A 29 -22.24 -13.97 31.03
CA LYS A 29 -20.77 -13.99 31.15
C LYS A 29 -20.28 -14.80 32.35
N GLN A 30 -20.96 -14.74 33.49
CA GLN A 30 -20.63 -15.56 34.67
C GLN A 30 -20.80 -17.05 34.40
N ASN A 31 -21.78 -17.43 33.57
CA ASN A 31 -22.00 -18.80 33.11
C ASN A 31 -21.12 -19.20 31.92
N GLY A 32 -20.11 -18.39 31.55
CA GLY A 32 -19.18 -18.69 30.45
C GLY A 32 -19.74 -18.42 29.04
N ILE A 33 -20.94 -17.84 28.93
CA ILE A 33 -21.55 -17.44 27.65
C ILE A 33 -21.16 -15.99 27.36
N ALA A 34 -19.99 -15.80 26.76
CA ALA A 34 -19.43 -14.47 26.47
C ALA A 34 -19.59 -14.02 25.00
N THR A 35 -20.01 -14.92 24.11
CA THR A 35 -20.06 -14.70 22.65
C THR A 35 -21.38 -15.19 22.06
N LEU A 36 -21.75 -14.66 20.88
CA LEU A 36 -22.94 -15.13 20.14
C LEU A 36 -22.79 -16.62 19.74
N GLY A 37 -21.58 -17.08 19.44
CA GLY A 37 -21.30 -18.48 19.14
C GLY A 37 -21.59 -19.39 20.34
N SER A 38 -21.16 -19.00 21.54
CA SER A 38 -21.51 -19.73 22.77
C SER A 38 -23.01 -19.66 23.08
N LEU A 39 -23.66 -18.51 22.83
CA LEU A 39 -25.10 -18.35 23.06
C LEU A 39 -25.92 -19.22 22.11
N ALA A 40 -25.51 -19.36 20.85
CA ALA A 40 -26.20 -20.16 19.84
C ALA A 40 -26.36 -21.63 20.24
N TYR A 41 -25.41 -22.17 21.02
CA TYR A 41 -25.42 -23.54 21.54
C TYR A 41 -25.78 -23.62 23.03
N ALA A 42 -26.11 -22.50 23.67
CA ALA A 42 -26.44 -22.48 25.09
C ALA A 42 -27.78 -23.18 25.38
N PHE A 43 -28.71 -23.14 24.41
CA PHE A 43 -29.98 -23.83 24.52
C PHE A 43 -30.46 -24.32 23.13
N GLY A 44 -30.59 -25.65 23.00
CA GLY A 44 -30.98 -26.32 21.76
C GLY A 44 -29.90 -26.35 20.68
N GLN A 45 -30.15 -27.11 19.62
CA GLN A 45 -29.29 -27.13 18.43
C GLN A 45 -29.73 -26.06 17.43
N PRO A 46 -28.79 -25.32 16.80
CA PRO A 46 -29.13 -24.38 15.73
C PRO A 46 -29.94 -25.08 14.62
N GLY A 47 -31.14 -24.55 14.33
CA GLY A 47 -32.04 -25.08 13.30
C GLY A 47 -33.20 -25.95 13.80
N GLN A 48 -33.27 -26.22 15.11
CA GLN A 48 -34.44 -26.86 15.73
C GLN A 48 -35.42 -25.82 16.29
N VAL A 49 -36.70 -26.18 16.33
CA VAL A 49 -37.74 -25.36 16.97
C VAL A 49 -37.53 -25.39 18.48
N LEU A 50 -37.51 -24.22 19.10
CA LEU A 50 -37.33 -24.06 20.54
C LEU A 50 -38.62 -24.44 21.27
N ASP A 51 -38.51 -25.31 22.27
CA ASP A 51 -39.59 -25.55 23.22
C ASP A 51 -39.69 -24.37 24.21
N GLU A 52 -40.83 -23.69 24.23
CA GLU A 52 -41.06 -22.50 25.06
C GLU A 52 -41.06 -22.82 26.55
N GLY A 53 -41.51 -24.01 26.94
CA GLY A 53 -41.55 -24.44 28.35
C GLY A 53 -40.14 -24.64 28.90
N ALA A 54 -39.34 -25.46 28.20
CA ALA A 54 -37.94 -25.71 28.56
C ALA A 54 -37.07 -24.45 28.46
N PHE A 55 -37.33 -23.55 27.51
CA PHE A 55 -36.63 -22.27 27.41
C PHE A 55 -36.93 -21.38 28.62
N GLY A 56 -38.21 -21.30 29.03
CA GLY A 56 -38.61 -20.55 30.20
C GLY A 56 -37.94 -21.06 31.49
N GLU A 57 -37.77 -22.37 31.64
CA GLU A 57 -37.05 -22.96 32.77
C GLU A 57 -35.54 -22.69 32.73
N TRP A 58 -34.91 -22.81 31.56
CA TRP A 58 -33.50 -22.48 31.38
C TRP A 58 -33.21 -20.99 31.64
N ALA A 59 -34.12 -20.11 31.24
CA ALA A 59 -33.99 -18.67 31.45
C ALA A 59 -34.22 -18.23 32.91
N LYS A 60 -34.80 -19.09 33.77
CA LYS A 60 -34.97 -18.79 35.20
C LYS A 60 -33.60 -18.62 35.87
N GLY A 61 -33.37 -17.46 36.45
CA GLY A 61 -32.08 -17.08 37.07
C GLY A 61 -31.13 -16.32 36.13
N ILE A 62 -31.48 -16.17 34.85
CA ILE A 62 -30.75 -15.34 33.88
C ILE A 62 -31.57 -14.09 33.51
N ALA A 63 -32.89 -14.25 33.29
CA ALA A 63 -33.81 -13.17 32.95
C ALA A 63 -34.93 -13.06 34.00
N ASP A 64 -35.05 -11.88 34.62
CA ASP A 64 -36.00 -11.65 35.72
C ASP A 64 -37.33 -11.03 35.25
N SER A 65 -37.35 -10.39 34.08
CA SER A 65 -38.56 -9.77 33.51
C SER A 65 -39.05 -10.48 32.25
N LEU A 66 -40.36 -10.38 31.97
CA LEU A 66 -40.96 -10.90 30.73
C LEU A 66 -40.33 -10.24 29.49
N GLY A 67 -39.95 -8.96 29.60
CA GLY A 67 -39.21 -8.23 28.57
C GLY A 67 -37.84 -8.85 28.31
N ASP A 68 -37.08 -9.13 29.36
CA ASP A 68 -35.75 -9.77 29.27
C ASP A 68 -35.84 -11.18 28.68
N LEU A 69 -36.89 -11.94 29.03
CA LEU A 69 -37.10 -13.28 28.48
C LEU A 69 -37.37 -13.24 26.97
N SER A 70 -38.19 -12.28 26.52
CA SER A 70 -38.45 -12.07 25.09
C SER A 70 -37.19 -11.58 24.33
N ALA A 71 -36.41 -10.70 24.94
CA ALA A 71 -35.16 -10.17 24.41
C ALA A 71 -34.09 -11.27 24.31
N LEU A 72 -33.99 -12.13 25.32
CA LEU A 72 -33.10 -13.29 25.34
C LEU A 72 -33.48 -14.32 24.27
N LYS A 73 -34.77 -14.59 24.08
CA LYS A 73 -35.26 -15.48 23.01
C LYS A 73 -34.86 -14.94 21.63
N ARG A 74 -35.00 -13.63 21.41
CA ARG A 74 -34.54 -12.96 20.19
C ARG A 74 -33.02 -13.06 20.01
N ALA A 75 -32.24 -12.82 21.06
CA ALA A 75 -30.78 -12.92 21.02
C ALA A 75 -30.31 -14.34 20.70
N LEU A 76 -30.97 -15.37 21.26
CA LEU A 76 -30.70 -16.78 20.98
C LEU A 76 -30.98 -17.11 19.50
N PHE A 77 -32.16 -16.73 19.00
CA PHE A 77 -32.54 -16.97 17.60
C PHE A 77 -31.56 -16.29 16.62
N GLU A 78 -31.20 -15.05 16.89
CA GLU A 78 -30.23 -14.30 16.07
C GLU A 78 -28.85 -14.98 16.08
N SER A 79 -28.37 -15.40 17.26
CA SER A 79 -27.12 -16.12 17.41
C SER A 79 -27.09 -17.42 16.60
N GLN A 80 -28.16 -18.23 16.70
CA GLN A 80 -28.31 -19.48 15.95
C GLN A 80 -28.33 -19.24 14.44
N THR A 81 -29.06 -18.22 13.99
CA THR A 81 -29.15 -17.84 12.57
C THR A 81 -27.79 -17.44 12.01
N MET A 82 -27.01 -16.67 12.77
CA MET A 82 -25.68 -16.22 12.36
C MET A 82 -24.67 -17.37 12.30
N VAL A 83 -24.71 -18.30 13.24
CA VAL A 83 -23.86 -19.50 13.22
C VAL A 83 -24.19 -20.38 12.01
N LEU A 84 -25.47 -20.60 11.71
CA LEU A 84 -25.89 -21.37 10.52
C LEU A 84 -25.46 -20.69 9.22
N ALA A 85 -25.59 -19.36 9.13
CA ALA A 85 -25.12 -18.59 7.97
C ALA A 85 -23.60 -18.70 7.81
N ALA A 86 -22.83 -18.58 8.89
CA ALA A 86 -21.38 -18.71 8.88
C ALA A 86 -20.93 -20.13 8.47
N LEU A 87 -21.57 -21.17 8.99
CA LEU A 87 -21.29 -22.56 8.61
C LEU A 87 -21.62 -22.82 7.14
N ARG A 88 -22.77 -22.32 6.66
CA ARG A 88 -23.15 -22.43 5.25
C ARG A 88 -22.14 -21.75 4.33
N ASP A 89 -21.68 -20.56 4.69
CA ASP A 89 -20.68 -19.83 3.92
C ASP A 89 -19.33 -20.57 3.89
N GLN A 90 -18.88 -21.09 5.03
CA GLN A 90 -17.66 -21.89 5.13
C GLN A 90 -17.70 -23.15 4.26
N VAL A 91 -18.86 -23.81 4.14
CA VAL A 91 -19.05 -24.98 3.27
C VAL A 91 -19.17 -24.57 1.80
N SER A 92 -19.86 -23.45 1.51
CA SER A 92 -20.14 -23.03 0.13
C SER A 92 -18.96 -22.34 -0.56
N ASN A 93 -18.07 -21.70 0.21
CA ASN A 93 -16.97 -20.88 -0.28
C ASN A 93 -15.65 -21.21 0.45
N PRO A 94 -15.08 -22.42 0.28
CA PRO A 94 -13.86 -22.83 0.98
C PRO A 94 -12.62 -21.98 0.62
N ASP A 95 -12.60 -21.38 -0.58
CA ASP A 95 -11.52 -20.51 -1.07
C ASP A 95 -11.67 -19.03 -0.66
N SER A 96 -12.81 -18.63 -0.09
CA SER A 96 -13.03 -17.27 0.45
C SER A 96 -12.38 -17.09 1.84
N GLN A 97 -11.30 -17.81 2.12
CA GLN A 97 -10.42 -17.54 3.26
C GLN A 97 -9.68 -16.18 3.13
N GLY A 98 -9.91 -15.46 2.04
CA GLY A 98 -9.50 -14.08 1.85
C GLY A 98 -10.18 -13.14 2.85
N ALA A 99 -9.35 -12.37 3.54
CA ALA A 99 -9.67 -11.17 4.29
C ALA A 99 -11.01 -11.13 5.04
N ARG A 100 -11.05 -11.74 6.24
CA ARG A 100 -12.21 -11.60 7.13
C ARG A 100 -12.21 -10.19 7.74
N ARG A 101 -13.26 -9.43 7.49
CA ARG A 101 -13.42 -8.10 8.12
C ARG A 101 -13.57 -8.26 9.63
N LEU A 102 -12.90 -7.37 10.35
CA LEU A 102 -13.02 -7.33 11.81
C LEU A 102 -14.32 -6.60 12.17
N PRO A 103 -15.15 -7.12 13.09
CA PRO A 103 -16.33 -6.40 13.55
C PRO A 103 -15.96 -5.03 14.14
N ASP A 104 -16.80 -4.01 13.89
CA ASP A 104 -16.49 -2.64 14.30
C ASP A 104 -16.33 -2.48 15.81
N ALA A 105 -17.25 -3.07 16.59
CA ALA A 105 -17.18 -3.10 18.05
C ALA A 105 -15.89 -3.74 18.59
N GLU A 106 -15.43 -4.83 17.95
CA GLU A 106 -14.20 -5.51 18.33
C GLU A 106 -12.97 -4.64 18.03
N ARG A 107 -13.01 -3.94 16.89
CA ARG A 107 -11.94 -3.03 16.48
C ARG A 107 -11.80 -1.86 17.46
N GLU A 108 -12.90 -1.19 17.78
CA GLU A 108 -12.93 -0.06 18.72
C GLU A 108 -12.41 -0.48 20.10
N LYS A 109 -12.99 -1.54 20.69
CA LYS A 109 -12.55 -2.03 22.00
C LYS A 109 -11.06 -2.37 22.03
N ARG A 110 -10.52 -2.99 20.97
CA ARG A 110 -9.09 -3.31 20.88
C ARG A 110 -8.23 -2.08 20.70
N MET A 111 -8.68 -1.09 19.93
CA MET A 111 -7.96 0.18 19.80
C MET A 111 -7.94 0.94 21.12
N ASP A 112 -9.02 0.95 21.89
CA ASP A 112 -9.07 1.56 23.21
C ASP A 112 -8.14 0.85 24.21
N ASN A 113 -8.14 -0.48 24.19
CA ASN A 113 -7.20 -1.27 24.98
C ASN A 113 -5.74 -0.96 24.60
N LEU A 114 -5.45 -0.82 23.29
CA LEU A 114 -4.12 -0.46 22.80
C LEU A 114 -3.72 0.93 23.28
N LYS A 115 -4.59 1.93 23.11
CA LYS A 115 -4.40 3.31 23.59
C LYS A 115 -4.14 3.35 25.10
N THR A 116 -4.88 2.56 25.87
CA THR A 116 -4.72 2.47 27.34
C THR A 116 -3.42 1.77 27.74
N SER A 117 -3.02 0.72 26.99
CA SER A 117 -1.81 -0.06 27.30
C SER A 117 -0.50 0.67 26.99
N LEU A 118 -0.51 1.59 26.01
CA LEU A 118 0.66 2.33 25.55
C LEU A 118 0.76 3.69 26.25
N VAL A 119 1.07 3.66 27.54
CA VAL A 119 1.27 4.88 28.33
C VAL A 119 2.45 5.68 27.77
N GLY A 120 2.20 6.93 27.38
CA GLY A 120 3.21 7.85 26.82
C GLY A 120 3.29 7.90 25.30
N VAL A 121 2.51 7.10 24.57
CA VAL A 121 2.39 7.18 23.10
C VAL A 121 0.99 7.67 22.73
N ILE A 122 0.91 8.81 22.05
CA ILE A 122 -0.36 9.36 21.57
C ILE A 122 -0.71 8.71 20.23
N VAL A 123 -1.68 7.79 20.23
CA VAL A 123 -2.18 7.11 19.02
C VAL A 123 -3.38 7.88 18.49
N GLU A 124 -3.15 9.10 18.03
CA GLU A 124 -4.18 9.99 17.47
C GLU A 124 -3.70 10.66 16.18
N GLY A 125 -4.65 11.11 15.36
CA GLY A 125 -4.39 11.86 14.13
C GLY A 125 -3.50 11.12 13.13
N PRO A 126 -2.27 11.61 12.83
CA PRO A 126 -1.41 11.00 11.82
C PRO A 126 -0.87 9.62 12.21
N LEU A 127 -0.82 9.30 13.51
CA LEU A 127 -0.31 8.02 14.02
C LEU A 127 -1.40 6.95 14.18
N GLU A 128 -2.68 7.34 14.09
CA GLU A 128 -3.78 6.39 14.14
C GLU A 128 -3.86 5.57 12.84
N PRO A 129 -3.71 4.23 12.89
CA PRO A 129 -3.73 3.38 11.70
C PRO A 129 -5.12 3.34 11.04
N SER A 130 -5.17 3.23 9.72
CA SER A 130 -6.43 3.04 8.98
C SER A 130 -7.09 1.68 9.29
N HIS A 131 -8.40 1.59 9.13
CA HIS A 131 -9.13 0.33 9.34
C HIS A 131 -8.65 -0.74 8.34
N ALA A 132 -8.41 -0.35 7.09
CA ALA A 132 -7.83 -1.24 6.08
C ALA A 132 -6.46 -1.82 6.53
N LEU A 133 -5.59 -1.04 7.15
CA LEU A 133 -4.29 -1.53 7.64
C LEU A 133 -4.44 -2.50 8.82
N LEU A 134 -5.36 -2.20 9.74
CA LEU A 134 -5.69 -3.08 10.87
C LEU A 134 -6.22 -4.44 10.37
N GLU A 135 -7.10 -4.41 9.38
CA GLU A 135 -7.65 -5.62 8.76
C GLU A 135 -6.57 -6.42 8.03
N LEU A 136 -5.66 -5.79 7.30
CA LEU A 136 -4.52 -6.48 6.68
C LEU A 136 -3.67 -7.23 7.72
N CYS A 137 -3.32 -6.60 8.84
CA CYS A 137 -2.52 -7.24 9.88
C CYS A 137 -3.30 -8.36 10.60
N ALA A 138 -4.59 -8.15 10.86
CA ALA A 138 -5.48 -9.17 11.40
C ALA A 138 -5.58 -10.39 10.48
N ASN A 139 -5.66 -10.18 9.18
CA ASN A 139 -5.71 -11.25 8.18
C ASN A 139 -4.39 -12.04 8.13
N GLN A 140 -3.24 -11.39 8.21
CA GLN A 140 -1.95 -12.07 8.31
C GLN A 140 -1.84 -12.93 9.57
N TYR A 141 -2.33 -12.42 10.71
CA TYR A 141 -2.41 -13.18 11.95
C TYR A 141 -3.31 -14.42 11.81
N GLN A 142 -4.47 -14.26 11.17
CA GLN A 142 -5.41 -15.35 10.94
C GLN A 142 -4.86 -16.42 9.98
N ALA A 143 -4.34 -16.02 8.83
CA ALA A 143 -3.69 -16.91 7.86
C ALA A 143 -2.39 -17.52 8.41
N ASN A 144 -1.86 -16.97 9.52
CA ASN A 144 -0.58 -17.34 10.11
C ASN A 144 0.56 -17.28 9.09
N GLN A 145 0.52 -16.26 8.24
CA GLN A 145 1.47 -16.04 7.16
C GLN A 145 1.76 -14.55 7.06
N LEU A 146 3.05 -14.20 7.13
CA LEU A 146 3.51 -12.83 6.92
C LEU A 146 3.48 -12.46 5.45
N GLN A 147 3.10 -11.23 5.17
CA GLN A 147 3.23 -10.61 3.85
C GLN A 147 3.79 -9.20 4.01
N TYR A 148 4.65 -8.78 3.08
CA TYR A 148 5.24 -7.44 3.15
C TYR A 148 4.18 -6.36 2.87
N ILE A 149 3.89 -5.55 3.89
CA ILE A 149 3.02 -4.38 3.76
C ILE A 149 3.91 -3.18 3.40
N LYS A 150 3.74 -2.69 2.17
CA LYS A 150 4.42 -1.49 1.68
C LYS A 150 4.06 -0.27 2.53
N PRO A 151 5.00 0.67 2.73
CA PRO A 151 4.72 1.87 3.53
C PRO A 151 3.61 2.75 2.92
N GLU A 152 3.44 2.74 1.59
CA GLU A 152 2.35 3.43 0.88
C GLU A 152 0.96 2.93 1.30
N LYS A 153 0.83 1.65 1.66
CA LYS A 153 -0.43 1.06 2.15
C LYS A 153 -0.67 1.31 3.64
N CYS A 154 0.30 1.89 4.34
CA CYS A 154 0.21 2.19 5.77
C CYS A 154 -0.43 3.58 5.95
N ALA A 155 -1.69 3.71 5.54
CA ALA A 155 -2.47 4.94 5.63
C ALA A 155 -2.97 5.21 7.07
N SER A 156 -3.34 6.46 7.35
CA SER A 156 -3.86 6.89 8.65
C SER A 156 -5.38 6.87 8.58
N ARG A 157 -6.02 6.84 9.75
CA ARG A 157 -7.48 6.93 9.81
C ARG A 157 -8.00 8.21 9.15
N MET A 158 -7.33 9.33 9.39
CA MET A 158 -7.65 10.61 8.74
C MET A 158 -7.52 10.52 7.21
N HIS A 159 -6.44 9.94 6.69
CA HIS A 159 -6.24 9.78 5.23
C HIS A 159 -7.29 8.87 4.58
N GLU A 160 -7.67 7.79 5.28
CA GLU A 160 -8.72 6.88 4.84
C GLU A 160 -10.09 7.57 4.73
N ILE A 161 -10.45 8.42 5.70
CA ILE A 161 -11.72 9.16 5.68
C ILE A 161 -11.71 10.23 4.57
N THR A 162 -10.61 10.96 4.39
CA THR A 162 -10.52 12.05 3.40
C THR A 162 -10.37 11.55 1.96
N THR A 163 -9.66 10.44 1.75
CA THR A 163 -9.28 9.95 0.41
C THR A 163 -10.06 8.70 -0.01
N GLY A 164 -10.86 8.12 0.89
CA GLY A 164 -11.62 6.90 0.65
C GLY A 164 -12.54 7.02 -0.56
N LYS A 165 -12.18 6.34 -1.65
CA LYS A 165 -13.09 6.11 -2.78
C LYS A 165 -14.06 4.98 -2.41
N PRO A 166 -15.32 5.02 -2.88
CA PRO A 166 -16.24 3.91 -2.70
C PRO A 166 -15.68 2.63 -3.35
N SER A 167 -15.89 1.48 -2.71
CA SER A 167 -15.42 0.18 -3.22
C SER A 167 -16.04 -0.11 -4.59
N THR A 168 -15.19 -0.45 -5.56
CA THR A 168 -15.66 -0.88 -6.88
C THR A 168 -16.06 -2.35 -6.79
N LYS A 169 -17.35 -2.63 -6.98
CA LYS A 169 -17.85 -4.01 -7.09
C LYS A 169 -17.58 -4.53 -8.50
N GLU A 170 -16.62 -5.42 -8.67
CA GLU A 170 -16.39 -6.09 -9.94
C GLU A 170 -17.16 -7.42 -9.98
N LEU A 171 -17.91 -7.63 -11.06
CA LEU A 171 -18.64 -8.87 -11.32
C LEU A 171 -17.73 -9.82 -12.09
N GLN A 172 -17.26 -10.91 -11.46
CA GLN A 172 -16.51 -11.96 -12.14
C GLN A 172 -17.43 -13.18 -12.37
N LEU A 173 -17.51 -13.62 -13.63
CA LEU A 173 -18.21 -14.83 -14.04
C LEU A 173 -17.24 -16.01 -13.96
N GLU A 174 -17.28 -16.81 -12.89
CA GLU A 174 -16.56 -18.07 -12.80
C GLU A 174 -17.57 -19.24 -12.93
N ALA A 175 -17.38 -20.10 -13.95
CA ALA A 175 -18.07 -21.38 -14.14
C ALA A 175 -19.59 -21.39 -13.79
N ASN A 176 -20.40 -20.63 -14.55
CA ASN A 176 -21.87 -20.53 -14.38
C ASN A 176 -22.37 -19.94 -13.05
N LYS A 177 -21.51 -19.37 -12.20
CA LYS A 177 -21.91 -18.62 -11.01
C LYS A 177 -21.36 -17.18 -11.10
N LEU A 178 -22.25 -16.20 -11.09
CA LEU A 178 -21.88 -14.79 -10.91
C LEU A 178 -21.35 -14.62 -9.48
N VAL A 179 -20.04 -14.40 -9.32
CA VAL A 179 -19.44 -14.08 -8.03
C VAL A 179 -19.10 -12.60 -8.02
N VAL A 180 -19.84 -11.83 -7.21
CA VAL A 180 -19.51 -10.43 -6.95
C VAL A 180 -18.35 -10.42 -5.96
N ARG A 181 -17.13 -10.13 -6.42
CA ARG A 181 -15.99 -9.91 -5.54
C ARG A 181 -15.86 -8.41 -5.32
N GLU A 182 -16.13 -7.95 -4.10
CA GLU A 182 -15.89 -6.56 -3.72
C GLU A 182 -14.39 -6.37 -3.51
N HIS A 183 -13.72 -5.68 -4.44
CA HIS A 183 -12.31 -5.34 -4.29
C HIS A 183 -12.20 -4.03 -3.51
N VAL A 184 -11.82 -4.13 -2.24
CA VAL A 184 -11.50 -2.95 -1.43
C VAL A 184 -10.09 -2.50 -1.80
N GLU A 185 -9.97 -1.49 -2.66
CA GLU A 185 -8.69 -0.82 -2.87
C GLU A 185 -8.25 -0.14 -1.58
N VAL A 186 -7.17 -0.64 -0.98
CA VAL A 186 -6.53 -0.01 0.18
C VAL A 186 -6.00 1.35 -0.27
N SER A 187 -6.49 2.43 0.35
CA SER A 187 -6.04 3.79 0.03
C SER A 187 -4.52 3.91 0.19
N GLU A 188 -3.84 4.26 -0.90
CA GLU A 188 -2.40 4.49 -0.91
C GLU A 188 -2.11 5.94 -0.49
N MET A 189 -1.04 6.11 0.29
CA MET A 189 -0.56 7.39 0.77
C MET A 189 0.75 7.75 0.08
N THR A 190 0.86 8.98 -0.42
CA THR A 190 2.09 9.47 -1.07
C THR A 190 3.15 9.84 -0.03
N ILE A 191 4.28 9.13 -0.03
CA ILE A 191 5.40 9.36 0.89
C ILE A 191 6.48 10.18 0.18
N HIS A 192 6.69 11.41 0.63
CA HIS A 192 7.63 12.34 -0.01
C HIS A 192 8.70 12.91 0.94
N ASN A 193 8.61 12.65 2.25
CA ASN A 193 9.59 13.09 3.24
C ASN A 193 9.88 11.99 4.28
N SER A 194 10.90 12.21 5.11
CA SER A 194 11.32 11.25 6.14
C SER A 194 10.28 11.08 7.25
N LEU A 195 9.58 12.16 7.62
CA LEU A 195 8.56 12.16 8.66
C LEU A 195 7.39 11.25 8.31
N LEU A 196 6.81 11.41 7.11
CA LEU A 196 5.69 10.60 6.62
C LEU A 196 6.08 9.14 6.49
N LEU A 197 7.32 8.85 6.10
CA LEU A 197 7.84 7.47 6.07
C LEU A 197 7.91 6.88 7.49
N GLN A 198 8.42 7.64 8.45
CA GLN A 198 8.50 7.21 9.84
C GLN A 198 7.10 6.99 10.43
N GLU A 199 6.15 7.90 10.19
CA GLU A 199 4.76 7.77 10.62
C GLU A 199 4.05 6.57 9.96
N ALA A 200 4.32 6.29 8.68
CA ALA A 200 3.82 5.10 7.99
C ALA A 200 4.30 3.81 8.66
N PHE A 201 5.60 3.73 8.97
CA PHE A 201 6.14 2.55 9.65
C PHE A 201 5.68 2.44 11.10
N LYS A 202 5.49 3.55 11.83
CA LYS A 202 4.90 3.55 13.17
C LYS A 202 3.47 3.01 13.14
N ARG A 203 2.62 3.47 12.21
CA ARG A 203 1.26 2.94 12.01
C ARG A 203 1.26 1.44 11.73
N ARG A 204 2.18 0.96 10.88
CA ARG A 204 2.34 -0.49 10.65
C ARG A 204 2.70 -1.25 11.92
N GLY A 205 3.58 -0.68 12.75
CA GLY A 205 3.92 -1.23 14.07
C GLY A 205 2.70 -1.33 14.98
N LEU A 206 1.97 -0.23 15.13
CA LEU A 206 0.74 -0.18 15.94
C LEU A 206 -0.30 -1.18 15.43
N ALA A 207 -0.44 -1.35 14.12
CA ALA A 207 -1.33 -2.35 13.53
C ALA A 207 -0.91 -3.79 13.83
N TYR A 208 0.40 -4.09 13.86
CA TYR A 208 0.89 -5.41 14.28
C TYR A 208 0.73 -5.65 15.79
N VAL A 209 0.86 -4.61 16.62
CA VAL A 209 0.58 -4.71 18.06
C VAL A 209 -0.92 -4.95 18.29
N PHE A 210 -1.78 -4.24 17.56
CA PHE A 210 -3.23 -4.46 17.56
C PHE A 210 -3.63 -5.90 17.19
N SER A 211 -2.94 -6.51 16.21
CA SER A 211 -3.17 -7.91 15.83
C SER A 211 -2.54 -8.93 16.77
N ASN A 212 -1.85 -8.50 17.83
CA ASN A 212 -1.05 -9.34 18.74
C ASN A 212 0.06 -10.13 18.03
N SER A 213 0.69 -9.54 17.01
CA SER A 213 1.78 -10.19 16.26
C SER A 213 3.18 -9.82 16.77
N VAL A 214 3.32 -8.62 17.35
CA VAL A 214 4.60 -8.08 17.83
C VAL A 214 4.39 -7.26 19.10
N SER A 215 5.40 -7.21 19.97
CA SER A 215 5.44 -6.24 21.07
C SER A 215 5.77 -4.85 20.57
N HIS A 216 5.10 -3.82 21.12
CA HIS A 216 5.35 -2.42 20.78
C HIS A 216 6.83 -2.04 20.99
N ALA A 217 7.42 -2.45 22.11
CA ALA A 217 8.81 -2.14 22.42
C ALA A 217 9.80 -2.78 21.43
N ALA A 218 9.53 -4.01 20.97
CA ALA A 218 10.38 -4.69 20.01
C ALA A 218 10.31 -4.02 18.63
N TYR A 219 9.10 -3.68 18.17
CA TYR A 219 8.92 -3.01 16.90
C TYR A 219 9.49 -1.57 16.91
N GLU A 220 9.33 -0.82 18.00
CA GLU A 220 9.89 0.53 18.11
C GLU A 220 11.43 0.50 18.10
N ARG A 221 12.07 -0.48 18.78
CA ARG A 221 13.53 -0.67 18.69
C ARG A 221 13.99 -0.99 17.27
N TYR A 222 13.27 -1.86 16.57
CA TYR A 222 13.54 -2.16 15.16
C TYR A 222 13.48 -0.88 14.32
N LEU A 223 12.40 -0.11 14.47
CA LEU A 223 12.19 1.11 13.71
C LEU A 223 13.26 2.18 14.00
N GLN A 224 13.58 2.40 15.28
CA GLN A 224 14.62 3.32 15.69
C GLN A 224 15.98 2.92 15.10
N THR A 225 16.33 1.64 15.17
CA THR A 225 17.60 1.13 14.61
C THR A 225 17.68 1.34 13.11
N LEU A 226 16.58 1.11 12.38
CA LEU A 226 16.52 1.36 10.93
C LEU A 226 16.70 2.84 10.60
N PHE A 227 16.01 3.74 11.30
CA PHE A 227 16.10 5.18 11.08
C PHE A 227 17.41 5.80 11.58
N MET A 228 18.13 5.17 12.51
CA MET A 228 19.46 5.63 12.90
C MET A 228 20.43 5.70 11.72
N HIS A 229 20.25 4.89 10.67
CA HIS A 229 21.10 4.92 9.48
C HIS A 229 20.98 6.21 8.66
N THR A 230 19.87 6.96 8.74
CA THR A 230 19.75 8.26 8.04
C THR A 230 20.47 9.39 8.78
N SER A 231 20.56 9.28 10.11
CA SER A 231 21.19 10.27 10.98
C SER A 231 22.71 10.10 11.10
N ARG A 232 23.27 8.95 10.70
CA ARG A 232 24.71 8.70 10.72
C ARG A 232 25.45 9.56 9.70
N GLU A 233 26.58 10.10 10.10
CA GLU A 233 27.47 10.80 9.16
C GLU A 233 28.08 9.81 8.17
N PRO A 234 28.01 10.09 6.85
CA PRO A 234 28.55 9.20 5.86
C PRO A 234 30.09 9.27 5.88
N PRO A 235 30.80 8.16 5.61
CA PRO A 235 32.24 8.18 5.39
C PRO A 235 32.64 9.15 4.26
N PRO A 236 33.88 9.67 4.26
CA PRO A 236 34.34 10.58 3.21
C PRO A 236 34.22 9.92 1.83
N GLY A 237 33.62 10.64 0.88
CA GLY A 237 33.36 10.14 -0.48
C GLY A 237 32.04 9.37 -0.65
N CYS A 238 31.26 9.16 0.42
CA CYS A 238 29.95 8.53 0.38
C CYS A 238 28.81 9.52 0.63
N GLN A 239 27.61 9.20 0.12
CA GLN A 239 26.36 9.90 0.40
C GLN A 239 25.65 9.30 1.62
N ARG A 240 24.85 10.13 2.31
CA ARG A 240 23.94 9.66 3.36
C ARG A 240 22.97 8.62 2.82
N CYS A 241 22.56 7.69 3.66
CA CYS A 241 21.55 6.70 3.31
C CYS A 241 20.23 7.39 2.94
N SER A 242 19.71 7.08 1.75
CA SER A 242 18.48 7.67 1.24
C SER A 242 17.24 6.99 1.83
N LEU A 243 16.09 7.67 1.75
CA LEU A 243 14.81 7.06 2.14
C LEU A 243 14.45 5.83 1.31
N SER A 244 14.86 5.80 0.02
CA SER A 244 14.66 4.62 -0.82
C SER A 244 15.49 3.43 -0.38
N GLN A 245 16.71 3.65 0.13
CA GLN A 245 17.52 2.59 0.75
C GLN A 245 16.86 2.04 2.01
N LEU A 246 16.22 2.88 2.84
CA LEU A 246 15.46 2.40 4.01
C LEU A 246 14.27 1.53 3.62
N VAL A 247 13.47 1.96 2.64
CA VAL A 247 12.32 1.16 2.17
C VAL A 247 12.77 -0.18 1.59
N GLN A 248 13.89 -0.21 0.88
CA GLN A 248 14.48 -1.46 0.38
C GLN A 248 14.99 -2.34 1.51
N ALA A 249 15.68 -1.77 2.50
CA ALA A 249 16.17 -2.50 3.66
C ALA A 249 15.02 -3.11 4.48
N ASP A 250 13.98 -2.33 4.75
CA ASP A 250 12.75 -2.80 5.43
C ASP A 250 12.09 -3.94 4.64
N ARG A 251 11.98 -3.81 3.32
CA ARG A 251 11.48 -4.90 2.46
C ARG A 251 12.33 -6.16 2.58
N MET A 252 13.65 -6.04 2.64
CA MET A 252 14.55 -7.18 2.80
C MET A 252 14.41 -7.85 4.16
N VAL A 253 14.20 -7.08 5.23
CA VAL A 253 13.88 -7.61 6.56
C VAL A 253 12.64 -8.49 6.50
N PHE A 254 11.54 -8.01 5.92
CA PHE A 254 10.30 -8.79 5.84
C PHE A 254 10.42 -10.00 4.91
N ILE A 255 11.15 -9.89 3.80
CA ILE A 255 11.43 -11.06 2.94
C ILE A 255 12.20 -12.12 3.73
N ARG A 256 13.19 -11.71 4.53
CA ARG A 256 13.94 -12.64 5.38
C ARG A 256 13.06 -13.32 6.42
N LEU A 257 12.17 -12.57 7.08
CA LEU A 257 11.19 -13.14 8.01
C LEU A 257 10.28 -14.19 7.33
N ILE A 258 9.89 -13.93 6.09
CA ILE A 258 9.06 -14.85 5.29
C ILE A 258 9.86 -16.10 4.90
N GLU A 259 11.12 -15.96 4.48
CA GLU A 259 12.02 -17.08 4.17
C GLU A 259 12.28 -17.98 5.39
N GLU A 260 12.47 -17.36 6.56
CA GLU A 260 12.62 -18.07 7.84
C GLU A 260 11.28 -18.63 8.36
N ASN A 261 10.19 -18.43 7.61
CA ASN A 261 8.84 -18.87 7.93
C ASN A 261 8.36 -18.42 9.33
N VAL A 262 8.75 -17.19 9.72
CA VAL A 262 8.36 -16.60 10.99
C VAL A 262 6.84 -16.44 11.00
N LYS A 263 6.22 -17.01 12.03
CA LYS A 263 4.76 -17.00 12.19
C LYS A 263 4.32 -15.76 12.96
N PRO A 264 3.31 -15.00 12.49
CA PRO A 264 2.81 -13.83 13.20
C PRO A 264 2.05 -14.18 14.48
N ARG A 265 1.56 -15.42 14.62
CA ARG A 265 0.84 -15.82 15.84
C ARG A 265 1.77 -15.92 17.04
N ARG A 266 1.27 -15.44 18.18
CA ARG A 266 1.90 -15.62 19.49
C ARG A 266 2.08 -17.11 19.79
N LYS A 267 3.24 -17.49 20.33
CA LYS A 267 3.48 -18.87 20.78
C LYS A 267 2.63 -19.19 22.01
N PRO A 268 2.37 -20.48 22.31
CA PRO A 268 1.66 -20.89 23.53
C PRO A 268 2.32 -20.38 24.82
N ASP A 269 3.65 -20.23 24.81
CA ASP A 269 4.48 -19.65 25.87
C ASP A 269 4.30 -18.12 26.04
N GLY A 270 3.45 -17.51 25.22
CA GLY A 270 3.18 -16.08 25.29
C GLY A 270 4.26 -15.18 24.71
N THR A 271 5.29 -15.75 24.07
CA THR A 271 6.33 -15.00 23.35
C THR A 271 5.91 -14.68 21.91
N TYR A 272 6.35 -13.52 21.41
CA TYR A 272 6.11 -13.09 20.02
C TYR A 272 7.29 -13.52 19.14
N PRO A 273 7.09 -14.39 18.13
CA PRO A 273 8.16 -14.83 17.24
C PRO A 273 8.84 -13.68 16.48
N MET A 274 8.06 -12.64 16.14
CA MET A 274 8.56 -11.49 15.38
C MET A 274 9.53 -10.60 16.18
N ASP A 275 9.43 -10.57 17.51
CA ASP A 275 10.21 -9.63 18.34
C ASP A 275 11.72 -9.81 18.17
N LEU A 276 12.20 -11.06 18.26
CA LEU A 276 13.61 -11.39 18.07
C LEU A 276 13.99 -11.40 16.59
N ALA A 277 13.08 -11.91 15.75
CA ALA A 277 13.36 -12.09 14.33
C ALA A 277 13.53 -10.76 13.59
N LEU A 278 12.78 -9.71 13.93
CA LEU A 278 12.94 -8.37 13.33
C LEU A 278 14.35 -7.81 13.52
N THR A 279 14.88 -7.93 14.75
CA THR A 279 16.22 -7.42 15.08
C THR A 279 17.31 -8.27 14.44
N ALA A 280 17.16 -9.61 14.48
CA ALA A 280 18.09 -10.53 13.85
C ALA A 280 18.14 -10.35 12.32
N ALA A 281 16.98 -10.19 11.67
CA ALA A 281 16.89 -9.94 10.24
C ALA A 281 17.52 -8.59 9.84
N LEU A 282 17.35 -7.54 10.65
CA LEU A 282 18.01 -6.24 10.42
C LEU A 282 19.54 -6.33 10.49
N GLN A 283 20.07 -7.17 11.38
CA GLN A 283 21.51 -7.43 11.52
C GLN A 283 22.06 -8.38 10.45
N SER A 284 21.21 -8.99 9.63
CA SER A 284 21.64 -9.89 8.57
C SER A 284 22.49 -9.16 7.52
N TYR A 285 23.41 -9.91 6.90
CA TYR A 285 24.29 -9.39 5.86
C TYR A 285 23.52 -8.80 4.68
N HIS A 286 22.43 -9.45 4.25
CA HIS A 286 21.62 -9.02 3.11
C HIS A 286 20.99 -7.64 3.31
N VAL A 287 20.48 -7.38 4.52
CA VAL A 287 19.89 -6.07 4.86
C VAL A 287 20.98 -5.02 5.05
N SER A 288 22.06 -5.38 5.74
CA SER A 288 23.21 -4.49 6.01
C SER A 288 23.84 -3.94 4.72
N PHE A 289 23.91 -4.76 3.66
CA PHE A 289 24.44 -4.32 2.36
C PHE A 289 23.59 -3.22 1.71
N THR A 290 22.26 -3.27 1.90
CA THR A 290 21.33 -2.28 1.33
C THR A 290 21.44 -0.93 2.06
N LEU A 291 21.79 -0.96 3.34
CA LEU A 291 21.98 0.20 4.20
C LEU A 291 23.38 0.82 4.10
N MET A 292 24.25 0.33 3.21
CA MET A 292 25.59 0.88 3.02
C MET A 292 25.53 2.25 2.32
N PRO A 293 26.26 3.27 2.83
CA PRO A 293 26.42 4.55 2.16
C PRO A 293 26.97 4.38 0.74
N LEU A 294 26.25 4.87 -0.26
CA LEU A 294 26.66 4.77 -1.66
C LEU A 294 27.70 5.84 -2.01
N PRO A 295 28.61 5.60 -2.97
CA PRO A 295 29.59 6.59 -3.38
C PRO A 295 28.88 7.87 -3.85
N ALA A 296 29.36 9.00 -3.35
CA ALA A 296 28.85 10.29 -3.78
C ALA A 296 29.11 10.43 -5.27
N LYS A 297 28.06 10.73 -6.05
CA LYS A 297 28.25 11.14 -7.44
C LYS A 297 29.18 12.34 -7.41
N ALA A 298 30.34 12.22 -8.06
CA ALA A 298 31.25 13.34 -8.25
C ALA A 298 30.42 14.52 -8.80
N PRO A 299 30.60 15.75 -8.29
CA PRO A 299 29.93 16.90 -8.84
C PRO A 299 30.25 16.90 -10.33
N GLY A 300 29.21 16.71 -11.16
CA GLY A 300 29.37 16.88 -12.59
C GLY A 300 30.03 18.23 -12.79
N LYS A 301 31.14 18.27 -13.54
CA LYS A 301 31.80 19.53 -13.88
C LYS A 301 30.70 20.51 -14.28
N PRO A 302 30.58 21.67 -13.63
CA PRO A 302 29.62 22.66 -14.08
C PRO A 302 29.92 22.89 -15.55
N SER A 303 28.94 22.64 -16.41
CA SER A 303 29.04 23.04 -17.81
C SER A 303 29.30 24.54 -17.76
N ALA A 304 30.52 24.93 -18.10
CA ALA A 304 30.92 26.33 -18.19
C ALA A 304 30.22 26.92 -19.41
N ASP A 305 28.92 27.20 -19.28
CA ASP A 305 28.15 27.90 -20.31
C ASP A 305 26.82 28.42 -19.78
N GLN A 306 26.86 29.18 -18.68
CA GLN A 306 25.87 30.23 -18.40
C GLN A 306 26.57 31.41 -17.76
N ARG A 307 27.39 32.10 -18.55
CA ARG A 307 27.73 33.49 -18.25
C ARG A 307 26.45 34.29 -18.44
N ALA A 308 25.84 34.74 -17.34
CA ALA A 308 24.72 35.65 -17.35
C ALA A 308 25.08 36.86 -18.23
N THR A 309 24.43 36.99 -19.37
CA THR A 309 24.47 38.22 -20.17
C THR A 309 23.44 39.19 -19.59
N PRO A 310 23.82 40.40 -19.16
CA PRO A 310 22.85 41.45 -18.87
C PRO A 310 22.13 41.81 -20.18
N ASN A 311 20.80 41.92 -20.13
CA ASN A 311 19.95 42.35 -21.25
C ASN A 311 20.50 43.63 -21.92
N PRO A 312 20.65 43.69 -23.25
CA PRO A 312 20.89 44.95 -23.94
C PRO A 312 19.56 45.64 -24.30
N PRO A 313 19.47 46.99 -24.22
CA PRO A 313 18.32 47.75 -24.73
C PRO A 313 18.35 47.85 -26.26
N PRO A 314 17.23 48.19 -26.93
CA PRO A 314 17.10 48.03 -28.37
C PRO A 314 17.64 49.22 -29.18
N ALA A 315 18.13 48.86 -30.38
CA ALA A 315 18.31 49.66 -31.60
C ALA A 315 19.45 50.71 -31.68
N LYS A 316 20.38 50.47 -32.62
CA LYS A 316 20.64 51.30 -33.84
C LYS A 316 21.77 50.66 -34.69
N LYS A 317 21.55 50.51 -36.01
CA LYS A 317 22.57 50.16 -37.05
C LYS A 317 23.51 51.37 -37.28
N PRO A 318 24.79 51.22 -37.72
CA PRO A 318 25.20 50.94 -39.12
C PRO A 318 26.44 50.00 -39.27
N ARG A 319 26.54 49.13 -40.30
CA ARG A 319 27.20 49.22 -41.63
C ARG A 319 28.76 49.30 -41.64
N ASN A 320 29.44 48.20 -42.01
CA ASN A 320 30.47 48.02 -43.10
C ASN A 320 31.24 46.68 -42.90
N GLU A 321 31.30 45.80 -43.92
CA GLU A 321 32.50 45.39 -44.74
C GLU A 321 33.57 44.61 -43.92
N GLU A 322 34.16 43.46 -44.27
CA GLU A 322 34.12 42.46 -45.35
C GLU A 322 34.97 41.23 -44.84
N PRO A 323 35.28 40.15 -45.61
CA PRO A 323 35.19 38.76 -45.11
C PRO A 323 36.53 38.05 -44.82
N GLY A 324 36.50 37.06 -43.91
CA GLY A 324 37.63 36.18 -43.60
C GLY A 324 37.29 34.69 -43.76
N LYS A 325 37.73 34.09 -44.87
CA LYS A 325 37.78 32.63 -45.11
C LYS A 325 38.81 31.97 -44.18
N GLY A 326 38.45 30.85 -43.54
CA GLY A 326 39.40 30.03 -42.77
C GLY A 326 38.95 28.59 -42.60
N LYS A 327 39.44 27.71 -43.49
CA LYS A 327 39.29 26.24 -43.49
C LYS A 327 39.85 25.61 -42.21
N GLY A 328 39.03 24.86 -41.47
CA GLY A 328 39.47 23.94 -40.41
C GLY A 328 39.55 22.49 -40.89
N LYS A 329 40.77 21.95 -40.99
CA LYS A 329 41.10 20.52 -41.20
C LYS A 329 41.31 19.85 -39.82
N SER A 330 40.58 18.78 -39.53
CA SER A 330 40.98 17.60 -38.72
C SER A 330 39.89 16.54 -38.95
N LYS A 331 40.08 15.35 -39.57
CA LYS A 331 40.99 14.22 -39.31
C LYS A 331 41.18 14.02 -37.80
N GLY A 332 40.49 13.14 -37.09
CA GLY A 332 39.82 11.89 -37.43
C GLY A 332 40.25 10.86 -36.39
N LYS A 333 39.33 10.11 -35.78
CA LYS A 333 39.60 8.79 -35.18
C LYS A 333 38.30 8.06 -34.86
N ASP A 334 38.21 6.89 -35.48
CA ASP A 334 37.14 5.92 -35.47
C ASP A 334 36.87 5.32 -34.08
N ALA A 335 35.60 5.09 -33.77
CA ALA A 335 35.19 4.06 -32.82
C ALA A 335 33.83 3.47 -33.24
N LYS A 336 33.95 2.27 -33.82
CA LYS A 336 32.93 1.26 -34.11
C LYS A 336 31.83 1.15 -33.03
N GLY A 337 30.59 1.18 -33.49
CA GLY A 337 29.57 0.19 -33.13
C GLY A 337 29.05 0.15 -31.68
N LYS A 338 28.10 1.03 -31.36
CA LYS A 338 26.94 0.71 -30.51
C LYS A 338 25.81 1.66 -30.92
N SER A 339 24.78 1.13 -31.57
CA SER A 339 23.57 1.85 -31.92
C SER A 339 22.95 2.45 -30.65
N ARG A 340 23.20 3.75 -30.44
CA ARG A 340 22.52 4.56 -29.43
C ARG A 340 21.04 4.52 -29.81
N LYS A 341 20.23 3.74 -29.09
CA LYS A 341 18.77 3.79 -29.23
C LYS A 341 18.37 5.24 -28.98
N VAL A 342 18.02 5.96 -30.04
CA VAL A 342 17.59 7.35 -29.96
C VAL A 342 16.30 7.35 -29.16
N ALA A 343 16.30 8.01 -28.00
CA ALA A 343 15.15 8.11 -27.13
C ALA A 343 14.02 8.78 -27.91
N THR A 344 13.04 7.97 -28.32
CA THR A 344 11.94 8.40 -29.18
C THR A 344 10.82 8.93 -28.28
N PRO A 345 10.30 10.14 -28.51
CA PRO A 345 9.18 10.69 -27.75
C PRO A 345 7.96 9.77 -27.76
N TYR A 346 7.26 9.69 -26.63
CA TYR A 346 6.10 8.80 -26.43
C TYR A 346 4.99 9.01 -27.49
N ALA A 347 4.79 10.25 -27.94
CA ALA A 347 3.81 10.59 -28.97
C ALA A 347 4.08 9.93 -30.34
N ILE A 348 5.35 9.66 -30.66
CA ILE A 348 5.76 9.01 -31.91
C ILE A 348 5.62 7.49 -31.79
N LEU A 349 6.01 6.92 -30.64
CA LEU A 349 5.82 5.50 -30.33
C LEU A 349 4.33 5.11 -30.34
N ASN A 350 3.46 5.94 -29.74
CA ASN A 350 2.02 5.67 -29.70
C ASN A 350 1.33 5.81 -31.06
N ALA A 351 1.97 6.46 -32.03
CA ALA A 351 1.48 6.56 -33.40
C ALA A 351 2.04 5.47 -34.32
N GLY A 352 2.78 4.49 -33.79
CA GLY A 352 3.43 3.43 -34.57
C GLY A 352 4.63 3.91 -35.39
N GLY A 353 5.16 5.10 -35.10
CA GLY A 353 6.25 5.69 -35.87
C GLY A 353 7.62 5.22 -35.43
N VAL A 354 8.57 5.21 -36.37
CA VAL A 354 9.98 4.86 -36.11
C VAL A 354 10.87 6.09 -35.97
N ALA A 355 12.00 5.90 -35.29
CA ALA A 355 12.96 6.98 -34.97
C ALA A 355 13.90 7.34 -36.13
N THR A 356 14.04 6.42 -37.09
CA THR A 356 15.09 6.41 -38.09
C THR A 356 14.47 5.99 -39.43
N THR A 357 14.93 6.56 -40.53
CA THR A 357 14.54 6.11 -41.88
C THR A 357 15.09 4.71 -42.17
N PRO A 358 14.59 4.00 -43.21
CA PRO A 358 15.16 2.73 -43.65
C PRO A 358 16.66 2.82 -43.98
N ASP A 359 17.11 3.99 -44.46
CA ASP A 359 18.54 4.29 -44.73
C ASP A 359 19.39 4.55 -43.47
N GLY A 360 18.84 4.39 -42.27
CA GLY A 360 19.56 4.61 -41.02
C GLY A 360 19.77 6.07 -40.63
N SER A 361 19.14 7.03 -41.33
CA SER A 361 19.23 8.46 -41.01
C SER A 361 18.22 8.86 -39.92
N PRO A 362 18.59 9.66 -38.91
CA PRO A 362 17.67 10.08 -37.85
C PRO A 362 16.60 11.04 -38.38
N LEU A 363 15.38 10.87 -37.90
CA LEU A 363 14.27 11.79 -38.18
C LEU A 363 14.25 12.95 -37.19
N CYS A 364 13.88 14.14 -37.66
CA CYS A 364 13.68 15.29 -36.78
C CYS A 364 12.34 15.18 -36.05
N PHE A 365 12.36 14.82 -34.76
CA PHE A 365 11.14 14.69 -33.96
C PHE A 365 10.35 16.00 -33.81
N ASP A 366 11.04 17.15 -33.80
CA ASP A 366 10.36 18.45 -33.75
C ASP A 366 9.52 18.68 -35.01
N TYR A 367 9.98 18.20 -36.18
CA TYR A 367 9.24 18.31 -37.43
C TYR A 367 8.09 17.32 -37.48
N VAL A 368 8.34 16.07 -37.07
CA VAL A 368 7.31 15.03 -36.97
C VAL A 368 6.15 15.49 -36.09
N LEU A 369 6.44 16.20 -34.99
CA LEU A 369 5.43 16.76 -34.08
C LEU A 369 4.89 18.14 -34.52
N GLY A 370 5.37 18.71 -35.63
CA GLY A 370 4.89 19.97 -36.23
C GLY A 370 5.35 21.24 -35.50
N HIS A 371 6.54 21.22 -34.92
CA HIS A 371 7.12 22.31 -34.12
C HIS A 371 8.56 22.67 -34.53
N CYS A 372 9.04 22.23 -35.70
CA CYS A 372 10.40 22.54 -36.15
C CYS A 372 10.47 23.94 -36.79
N ASN A 373 11.21 24.85 -36.15
CA ASN A 373 11.44 26.22 -36.64
C ASN A 373 12.88 26.43 -37.14
N ARG A 374 13.60 25.35 -37.47
CA ARG A 374 15.01 25.41 -37.86
C ARG A 374 15.14 25.52 -39.38
N SER A 375 16.23 26.16 -39.85
CA SER A 375 16.55 26.17 -41.27
C SER A 375 16.76 24.75 -41.80
N VAL A 376 16.20 24.51 -42.98
CA VAL A 376 16.22 23.21 -43.66
C VAL A 376 17.04 23.35 -44.93
N THR A 377 17.92 22.40 -45.19
CA THR A 377 18.65 22.28 -46.45
C THR A 377 18.42 20.86 -46.95
N ASP A 378 17.91 20.73 -48.18
CA ASP A 378 17.57 19.44 -48.80
C ASP A 378 16.71 18.50 -47.93
N GLY A 379 15.66 19.06 -47.30
CA GLY A 379 14.72 18.29 -46.47
C GLY A 379 15.31 17.80 -45.13
N GLN A 380 16.47 18.30 -44.73
CA GLN A 380 17.12 17.94 -43.47
C GLN A 380 17.45 19.20 -42.64
N CYS A 381 17.19 19.14 -41.34
CA CYS A 381 17.70 20.12 -40.38
C CYS A 381 18.82 19.51 -39.53
N VAL A 382 19.43 20.33 -38.68
CA VAL A 382 20.49 19.92 -37.74
C VAL A 382 20.10 18.73 -36.85
N LYS A 383 18.81 18.51 -36.61
CA LYS A 383 18.27 17.41 -35.79
C LYS A 383 17.93 16.14 -36.56
N GLY A 384 17.84 16.19 -37.89
CA GLY A 384 17.45 15.04 -38.70
C GLY A 384 16.58 15.41 -39.91
N LYS A 385 16.19 14.39 -40.67
CA LYS A 385 15.35 14.56 -41.88
C LYS A 385 13.90 14.94 -41.51
N HIS A 386 13.30 15.79 -42.32
CA HIS A 386 11.92 16.25 -42.20
C HIS A 386 11.00 15.31 -43.01
N LEU A 387 10.75 14.12 -42.47
CA LEU A 387 9.88 13.11 -43.08
C LEU A 387 8.94 12.56 -42.01
N CYS A 388 7.80 12.02 -42.45
CA CYS A 388 6.85 11.35 -41.57
C CYS A 388 7.49 10.10 -40.95
N CYS A 389 7.24 9.86 -39.67
CA CYS A 389 7.77 8.70 -38.94
C CYS A 389 7.04 7.38 -39.26
N VAL A 390 5.95 7.42 -40.02
CA VAL A 390 5.12 6.24 -40.38
C VAL A 390 5.28 5.87 -41.86
N CYS A 391 5.14 6.84 -42.77
CA CYS A 391 5.19 6.59 -44.23
C CYS A 391 6.43 7.17 -44.93
N PHE A 392 7.31 7.90 -44.23
CA PHE A 392 8.53 8.53 -44.77
C PHE A 392 8.33 9.54 -45.91
N GLU A 393 7.10 10.00 -46.15
CA GLU A 393 6.78 11.08 -47.07
C GLU A 393 7.04 12.47 -46.44
N PRO A 394 7.18 13.54 -47.26
CA PRO A 394 7.55 14.89 -46.80
C PRO A 394 6.37 15.65 -46.16
N HIS A 395 5.78 15.08 -45.10
CA HIS A 395 4.76 15.70 -44.27
C HIS A 395 4.95 15.33 -42.79
N SER A 396 4.26 16.07 -41.91
CA SER A 396 4.32 15.84 -40.46
C SER A 396 3.36 14.74 -39.99
N LEU A 397 3.57 14.19 -38.79
CA LEU A 397 2.66 13.18 -38.22
C LEU A 397 1.24 13.73 -38.01
N LYS A 398 1.11 15.04 -37.78
CA LYS A 398 -0.19 15.72 -37.65
C LYS A 398 -1.00 15.68 -38.95
N GLU A 399 -0.33 15.76 -40.09
CA GLU A 399 -0.95 15.72 -41.41
C GLU A 399 -1.22 14.28 -41.85
N HIS A 400 -0.40 13.32 -41.43
CA HIS A 400 -0.63 11.90 -41.71
C HIS A 400 -1.97 11.40 -41.14
N ARG A 401 -2.35 11.83 -39.93
CA ARG A 401 -3.66 11.52 -39.33
C ARG A 401 -4.86 12.13 -40.05
N LYS A 402 -4.65 13.11 -40.94
CA LYS A 402 -5.73 13.73 -41.73
C LYS A 402 -5.93 13.09 -43.10
N SER A 403 -4.95 12.31 -43.56
CA SER A 403 -4.94 11.64 -44.87
C SER A 403 -5.14 10.13 -44.78
N ALA A 404 -5.27 9.57 -43.57
CA ALA A 404 -5.43 8.15 -43.29
C ALA A 404 -6.88 7.80 -42.91
#